data_AF-A0A2T4JDA7-F1
#
_entry.id   AF-A0A2T4JDA7-F1
#
_cell.length_a   1.000
_cell.length_b   1.000
_cell.length_c   1.000
_cell.angle_alpha   90.00
_cell.angle_beta   90.00
_cell.angle_gamma   90.00
#
_symmetry.space_group_name_H-M   'P 1'
#
loop_
_entity.id
_entity.type
_entity.pdbx_description
1 polymer ?
#
loop_
_entity_poly.entity_id
_entity_poly.type
_entity_poly.pdbx_seq_one_letter_code
_entity_poly.pdbx_strand_id
1 'polypeptide(L)'
;MRLKFGFVAPPSRTFGAVVPIDTLVDQIPDALDIWAPTEASITLAAGKIAAWTGRKAGRVLAQATAARQPVLDAGRVRMGNGAGTPGACLELQGTQIGATAALTIALNVTIDAAGVTVDNHFTLGAAVPICRLAYRYTNGAKYWRHQNLTQNIDTPLPADFSGRCGVVLVVNGTSATLHLSTGSSTTVVLTGAFTLATLALGAAQAAQPGDLPGSVGNFGIWNRAVSSAELATLLAWVA
;
A
#
# COMPACT_ATOMS: atom_id res chain seq x y z
N MET A 1 -13.21 46.90 -8.37
CA MET A 1 -11.81 47.29 -8.10
C MET A 1 -10.96 46.02 -8.04
N ARG A 2 -10.14 45.73 -9.06
CA ARG A 2 -9.24 44.55 -9.06
C ARG A 2 -7.86 45.02 -8.62
N LEU A 3 -7.39 44.55 -7.46
CA LEU A 3 -6.01 44.77 -7.01
C LEU A 3 -5.09 43.92 -7.90
N LYS A 4 -4.22 44.59 -8.68
CA LYS A 4 -3.09 43.98 -9.38
C LYS A 4 -1.84 44.30 -8.58
N PHE A 5 -1.14 43.28 -8.11
CA PHE A 5 0.19 43.43 -7.54
C PHE A 5 1.22 43.08 -8.62
N GLY A 6 2.03 44.06 -9.02
CA GLY A 6 3.17 43.85 -9.89
C GLY A 6 4.38 43.48 -9.04
N PHE A 7 4.66 42.18 -8.91
CA PHE A 7 5.91 41.71 -8.32
C PHE A 7 6.83 41.21 -9.44
N VAL A 8 7.98 41.85 -9.60
CA VAL A 8 9.10 41.32 -10.37
C VAL A 8 9.98 40.57 -9.38
N ALA A 9 9.99 39.24 -9.44
CA ALA A 9 10.87 38.44 -8.59
C ALA A 9 12.34 38.71 -8.99
N PRO A 10 13.26 38.93 -8.04
CA PRO A 10 14.68 39.03 -8.33
C PRO A 10 15.17 37.75 -9.04
N PRO A 11 16.07 37.83 -10.04
CA PRO A 11 16.55 36.67 -10.80
C PRO A 11 17.16 35.56 -9.93
N SER A 12 17.61 35.89 -8.72
CA SER A 12 18.21 35.00 -7.74
C SER A 12 17.22 34.30 -6.80
N ARG A 13 15.92 34.62 -6.86
CA ARG A 13 14.88 33.90 -6.10
C ARG A 13 14.16 32.90 -6.99
N THR A 14 14.75 31.73 -7.13
CA THR A 14 14.03 30.54 -7.62
C THR A 14 13.06 30.08 -6.53
N PHE A 15 11.88 29.56 -6.90
CA PHE A 15 10.89 28.95 -5.99
C PHE A 15 11.38 27.66 -5.28
N GLY A 16 12.71 27.46 -5.18
CA GLY A 16 13.34 26.18 -4.89
C GLY A 16 13.28 25.23 -6.09
N ALA A 17 14.03 24.13 -6.02
CA ALA A 17 13.84 23.01 -6.94
C ALA A 17 12.65 22.18 -6.46
N VAL A 18 11.66 21.96 -7.32
CA VAL A 18 10.58 20.99 -7.03
C VAL A 18 11.18 19.60 -7.14
N VAL A 19 11.41 18.95 -6.00
CA VAL A 19 11.92 17.58 -5.95
C VAL A 19 10.76 16.62 -6.21
N PRO A 20 10.85 15.69 -7.17
CA PRO A 20 9.82 14.69 -7.40
C PRO A 20 9.57 13.85 -6.15
N ILE A 21 8.30 13.49 -5.90
CA ILE A 21 7.93 12.74 -4.69
C ILE A 21 8.68 11.39 -4.60
N ASP A 22 8.90 10.69 -5.72
CA ASP A 22 9.65 9.43 -5.75
C ASP A 22 11.11 9.60 -5.30
N THR A 23 11.71 10.76 -5.56
CA THR A 23 13.07 11.10 -5.11
C THR A 23 13.11 11.29 -3.59
N LEU A 24 12.08 11.92 -3.01
CA LEU A 24 11.97 12.06 -1.55
C LEU A 24 11.76 10.69 -0.88
N VAL A 25 10.93 9.83 -1.48
CA VAL A 25 10.72 8.46 -0.98
C VAL A 25 11.99 7.62 -1.06
N ASP A 26 12.81 7.78 -2.12
CA ASP A 26 14.10 7.10 -2.24
C ASP A 26 15.14 7.53 -1.20
N GLN A 27 14.97 8.73 -0.63
CA GLN A 27 15.85 9.24 0.42
C GLN A 27 15.50 8.70 1.80
N ILE A 28 14.31 8.09 1.98
CA ILE A 28 13.94 7.45 3.24
C ILE A 28 14.84 6.23 3.46
N PRO A 29 15.62 6.18 4.56
CA PRO A 29 16.56 5.09 4.83
C PRO A 29 15.84 3.78 5.19
N ASP A 30 16.59 2.68 5.16
CA ASP A 30 16.14 1.35 5.61
C ASP A 30 14.94 0.78 4.83
N ALA A 31 14.76 1.20 3.57
CA ALA A 31 13.80 0.58 2.66
C ALA A 31 14.15 -0.90 2.46
N LEU A 32 13.21 -1.79 2.80
CA LEU A 32 13.31 -3.20 2.41
C LEU A 32 13.12 -3.33 0.90
N ASP A 33 12.10 -2.67 0.35
CA ASP A 33 12.01 -2.32 -1.06
C ASP A 33 10.85 -1.36 -1.35
N ILE A 34 10.82 -0.85 -2.59
CA ILE A 34 9.79 0.03 -3.13
C ILE A 34 9.39 -0.46 -4.52
N TRP A 35 8.10 -0.67 -4.72
CA TRP A 35 7.50 -1.13 -5.97
C TRP A 35 6.63 -0.02 -6.55
N ALA A 36 6.99 0.44 -7.74
CA ALA A 36 6.18 1.34 -8.56
C ALA A 36 5.71 0.56 -9.80
N PRO A 37 4.43 0.58 -10.17
CA PRO A 37 3.87 -0.25 -11.25
C PRO A 37 4.21 0.31 -12.64
N THR A 38 5.48 0.19 -13.02
CA THR A 38 6.00 0.64 -14.33
C THR A 38 6.32 -0.57 -15.21
N GLU A 39 6.31 -0.40 -16.52
CA GLU A 39 6.68 -1.47 -17.46
C GLU A 39 8.09 -2.02 -17.18
N ALA A 40 9.04 -1.16 -16.80
CA ALA A 40 10.41 -1.56 -16.46
C ALA A 40 10.50 -2.41 -15.18
N SER A 41 9.53 -2.29 -14.27
CA SER A 41 9.52 -3.03 -12.99
C SER A 41 8.80 -4.36 -13.06
N ILE A 42 8.08 -4.64 -14.15
CA ILE A 42 7.13 -5.74 -14.24
C ILE A 42 7.60 -6.74 -15.29
N THR A 43 7.59 -8.03 -14.93
CA THR A 43 7.74 -9.13 -15.87
C THR A 43 6.37 -9.66 -16.24
N LEU A 44 6.07 -9.71 -17.53
CA LEU A 44 4.82 -10.24 -18.05
C LEU A 44 4.97 -11.69 -18.52
N ALA A 45 3.96 -12.51 -18.24
CA ALA A 45 3.75 -13.82 -18.86
C ALA A 45 2.32 -13.85 -19.42
N ALA A 46 2.19 -14.12 -20.72
CA ALA A 46 0.89 -14.13 -21.42
C ALA A 46 0.04 -12.87 -21.16
N GLY A 47 0.67 -11.69 -21.14
CA GLY A 47 0.00 -10.40 -20.93
C GLY A 47 -0.41 -10.10 -19.48
N LYS A 48 -0.03 -10.95 -18.52
CA LYS A 48 -0.28 -10.76 -17.08
C LYS A 48 1.03 -10.63 -16.31
N ILE A 49 0.99 -9.98 -15.15
CA ILE A 49 2.13 -9.74 -14.28
C ILE A 49 2.52 -11.05 -13.60
N ALA A 50 3.63 -11.64 -14.04
CA ALA A 50 4.23 -12.80 -13.39
C ALA A 50 5.12 -12.39 -12.22
N ALA A 51 5.79 -11.24 -12.32
CA ALA A 51 6.63 -10.69 -11.28
C ALA A 51 6.64 -9.16 -11.30
N TRP A 52 6.83 -8.57 -10.13
CA TRP A 52 7.00 -7.14 -9.90
C TRP A 52 8.22 -6.93 -9.01
N THR A 53 9.25 -6.32 -9.59
CA THR A 53 10.56 -6.14 -9.00
C THR A 53 10.67 -4.78 -8.34
N GLY A 54 11.11 -4.77 -7.08
CA GLY A 54 11.35 -3.55 -6.33
C GLY A 54 12.58 -2.80 -6.83
N ARG A 55 12.52 -1.47 -6.81
CA ARG A 55 13.52 -0.60 -7.44
C ARG A 55 14.73 -0.30 -6.56
N LYS A 56 14.69 -0.60 -5.26
CA LYS A 56 15.77 -0.30 -4.30
C LYS A 56 16.65 -1.51 -4.03
N ALA A 57 16.05 -2.66 -3.74
CA ALA A 57 16.77 -3.87 -3.33
C ALA A 57 16.54 -5.07 -4.27
N GLY A 58 15.70 -4.92 -5.31
CA GLY A 58 15.42 -5.98 -6.28
C GLY A 58 14.56 -7.12 -5.72
N ARG A 59 13.85 -6.91 -4.60
CA ARG A 59 12.93 -7.90 -4.04
C ARG A 59 11.75 -8.08 -4.98
N VAL A 60 11.30 -9.32 -5.11
CA VAL A 60 10.31 -9.69 -6.12
C VAL A 60 9.01 -10.11 -5.46
N LEU A 61 7.91 -9.49 -5.88
CA LEU A 61 6.55 -9.99 -5.68
C LEU A 61 6.16 -10.78 -6.94
N ALA A 62 5.85 -12.07 -6.84
CA ALA A 62 5.56 -12.92 -8.00
C ALA A 62 4.35 -13.81 -7.81
N GLN A 63 3.85 -14.34 -8.92
CA GLN A 63 2.78 -15.33 -8.95
C GLN A 63 3.03 -16.37 -10.05
N ALA A 64 3.28 -17.60 -9.65
CA ALA A 64 3.54 -18.70 -10.58
C ALA A 64 2.27 -19.19 -11.29
N THR A 65 1.10 -19.08 -10.66
CA THR A 65 -0.16 -19.55 -11.24
C THR A 65 -0.74 -18.50 -12.19
N ALA A 66 -0.69 -18.76 -13.50
CA ALA A 66 -1.17 -17.83 -14.54
C ALA A 66 -2.63 -17.35 -14.37
N ALA A 67 -3.50 -18.18 -13.79
CA ALA A 67 -4.88 -17.81 -13.49
C ALA A 67 -4.98 -16.70 -12.42
N ARG A 68 -3.99 -16.60 -11.53
CA ARG A 68 -3.92 -15.65 -10.40
C ARG A 68 -2.99 -14.46 -10.65
N GLN A 69 -2.39 -14.37 -11.83
CA GLN A 69 -1.52 -13.23 -12.16
C GLN A 69 -2.37 -11.97 -12.40
N PRO A 70 -2.01 -10.81 -11.81
CA PRO A 70 -2.71 -9.56 -12.05
C PRO A 70 -2.39 -8.98 -13.43
N VAL A 71 -3.05 -7.89 -13.81
CA VAL A 71 -2.79 -7.17 -15.07
C VAL A 71 -2.25 -5.78 -14.76
N LEU A 72 -1.29 -5.31 -15.55
CA LEU A 72 -0.87 -3.91 -15.50
C LEU A 72 -1.90 -3.07 -16.27
N ASP A 73 -2.53 -2.13 -15.60
CA ASP A 73 -3.61 -1.31 -16.15
C ASP A 73 -3.45 0.14 -15.69
N ALA A 74 -3.26 1.05 -16.65
CA ALA A 74 -3.06 2.48 -16.40
C ALA A 74 -2.06 2.81 -15.27
N GLY A 75 -0.91 2.12 -15.26
CA GLY A 75 0.11 2.31 -14.21
C GLY A 75 -0.32 1.80 -12.84
N ARG A 76 -1.11 0.72 -12.78
CA ARG A 76 -1.51 0.03 -11.56
C ARG A 76 -1.58 -1.48 -11.75
N VAL A 77 -1.37 -2.22 -10.67
CA VAL A 77 -1.51 -3.68 -10.62
C VAL A 77 -2.96 -4.01 -10.31
N ARG A 78 -3.76 -4.33 -11.34
CA ARG A 78 -5.17 -4.72 -11.18
C ARG A 78 -5.28 -6.17 -10.70
N MET A 79 -5.83 -6.33 -9.50
CA MET A 79 -5.99 -7.61 -8.80
C MET A 79 -7.29 -8.34 -9.13
N GLY A 80 -8.22 -7.68 -9.83
CA GLY A 80 -9.43 -8.30 -10.36
C GLY A 80 -9.24 -8.95 -11.74
N ASN A 81 -10.06 -9.95 -12.08
CA ASN A 81 -10.00 -10.73 -13.32
C ASN A 81 -10.85 -10.16 -14.49
N GLY A 82 -11.15 -8.85 -14.47
CA GLY A 82 -12.06 -8.19 -15.41
C GLY A 82 -13.43 -7.95 -14.76
N ALA A 83 -14.11 -6.85 -15.11
CA ALA A 83 -15.36 -6.39 -14.46
C ALA A 83 -15.31 -6.22 -12.91
N GLY A 84 -14.11 -6.18 -12.31
CA GLY A 84 -13.92 -5.92 -10.87
C GLY A 84 -13.95 -7.16 -9.96
N THR A 85 -14.14 -8.38 -10.49
CA THR A 85 -14.16 -9.60 -9.66
C THR A 85 -12.75 -9.96 -9.18
N PRO A 86 -12.50 -10.17 -7.88
CA PRO A 86 -11.17 -10.49 -7.36
C PRO A 86 -10.68 -11.87 -7.80
N GLY A 87 -9.35 -12.04 -7.86
CA GLY A 87 -8.77 -13.37 -8.09
C GLY A 87 -7.25 -13.41 -8.25
N ALA A 88 -6.63 -12.26 -8.47
CA ALA A 88 -5.18 -12.16 -8.60
C ALA A 88 -4.48 -11.75 -7.31
N CYS A 89 -3.25 -12.23 -7.15
CA CYS A 89 -2.39 -11.91 -6.03
C CYS A 89 -0.92 -12.03 -6.43
N LEU A 90 -0.04 -11.34 -5.70
CA LEU A 90 1.41 -11.49 -5.80
C LEU A 90 1.99 -11.83 -4.42
N GLU A 91 3.02 -12.64 -4.38
CA GLU A 91 3.65 -13.11 -3.15
C GLU A 91 5.13 -12.73 -3.12
N LEU A 92 5.62 -12.27 -1.98
CA LEU A 92 7.04 -11.97 -1.80
C LEU A 92 7.87 -13.25 -1.92
N GLN A 93 8.79 -13.23 -2.87
CA GLN A 93 9.68 -14.34 -3.16
C GLN A 93 10.99 -14.24 -2.36
N GLY A 94 11.62 -15.39 -2.14
CA GLY A 94 12.89 -15.49 -1.45
C GLY A 94 12.78 -15.12 0.03
N THR A 95 13.74 -14.34 0.52
CA THR A 95 13.81 -13.91 1.92
C THR A 95 12.52 -13.19 2.31
N GLN A 96 11.92 -13.59 3.43
CA GLN A 96 10.72 -12.95 3.96
C GLN A 96 11.08 -11.73 4.85
N ILE A 97 10.09 -11.04 5.41
CA ILE A 97 10.33 -9.87 6.28
C ILE A 97 10.57 -10.35 7.71
N GLY A 98 9.68 -11.19 8.23
CA GLY A 98 9.82 -11.80 9.54
C GLY A 98 9.41 -10.88 10.69
N ALA A 99 9.96 -11.16 11.88
CA ALA A 99 9.70 -10.38 13.09
C ALA A 99 10.54 -9.10 13.11
N THR A 100 9.93 -7.99 13.51
CA THR A 100 10.64 -6.71 13.67
C THR A 100 9.99 -5.86 14.75
N ALA A 101 10.81 -5.08 15.46
CA ALA A 101 10.34 -4.11 16.43
C ALA A 101 9.84 -2.81 15.78
N ALA A 102 10.21 -2.55 14.51
CA ALA A 102 9.77 -1.35 13.81
C ALA A 102 9.61 -1.63 12.31
N LEU A 103 8.47 -1.23 11.76
CA LEU A 103 8.16 -1.41 10.34
C LEU A 103 7.27 -0.29 9.86
N THR A 104 7.50 0.18 8.63
CA THR A 104 6.55 1.01 7.92
C THR A 104 6.14 0.32 6.63
N ILE A 105 4.84 0.26 6.35
CA ILE A 105 4.30 -0.22 5.07
C ILE A 105 3.44 0.89 4.48
N ALA A 106 3.70 1.28 3.24
CA ALA A 106 2.88 2.25 2.51
C ALA A 106 2.34 1.62 1.24
N LEU A 107 1.05 1.81 0.94
CA LEU A 107 0.43 1.34 -0.28
C LEU A 107 -0.68 2.27 -0.77
N ASN A 108 -0.76 2.43 -2.09
CA ASN A 108 -1.89 3.05 -2.77
C ASN A 108 -2.86 1.96 -3.22
N VAL A 109 -4.13 2.08 -2.86
CA VAL A 109 -5.17 1.11 -3.25
C VAL A 109 -6.32 1.82 -3.90
N THR A 110 -6.93 1.17 -4.90
CA THR A 110 -8.23 1.54 -5.42
C THR A 110 -9.16 0.34 -5.38
N ILE A 111 -10.35 0.57 -4.85
CA ILE A 111 -11.43 -0.38 -4.71
C ILE A 111 -12.46 -0.12 -5.82
N ASP A 112 -12.74 -1.14 -6.60
CA ASP A 112 -13.78 -1.11 -7.62
C ASP A 112 -15.12 -1.41 -6.94
N ALA A 113 -15.95 -0.39 -6.75
CA ALA A 113 -17.22 -0.51 -6.03
C ALA A 113 -18.13 -1.62 -6.58
N ALA A 114 -18.10 -1.86 -7.89
CA ALA A 114 -18.88 -2.92 -8.53
C ALA A 114 -18.43 -4.34 -8.13
N GLY A 115 -17.18 -4.51 -7.70
CA GLY A 115 -16.63 -5.79 -7.27
C GLY A 115 -16.74 -6.04 -5.75
N VAL A 116 -17.20 -5.05 -4.98
CA VAL A 116 -17.40 -5.17 -3.53
C VAL A 116 -18.74 -5.86 -3.26
N THR A 117 -18.73 -7.19 -3.23
CA THR A 117 -19.93 -8.01 -3.00
C THR A 117 -20.02 -8.57 -1.58
N VAL A 118 -18.95 -8.44 -0.79
CA VAL A 118 -18.87 -8.93 0.59
C VAL A 118 -18.17 -7.89 1.47
N ASP A 119 -18.28 -8.07 2.79
CA ASP A 119 -17.84 -7.10 3.78
C ASP A 119 -16.33 -6.89 3.88
N ASN A 120 -15.51 -7.81 3.36
CA ASN A 120 -14.09 -7.88 3.69
C ASN A 120 -13.26 -8.25 2.48
N HIS A 121 -12.30 -7.39 2.14
CA HIS A 121 -11.41 -7.56 0.99
C HIS A 121 -9.95 -7.31 1.39
N PHE A 122 -9.10 -8.33 1.24
CA PHE A 122 -7.69 -8.25 1.66
C PHE A 122 -6.79 -7.58 0.62
N THR A 123 -6.02 -6.57 1.05
CA THR A 123 -4.99 -5.94 0.21
C THR A 123 -3.60 -6.47 0.49
N LEU A 124 -3.31 -6.81 1.74
CA LEU A 124 -2.05 -7.39 2.18
C LEU A 124 -2.33 -8.44 3.24
N GLY A 125 -1.59 -9.54 3.25
CA GLY A 125 -1.82 -10.59 4.24
C GLY A 125 -0.68 -11.57 4.50
N ALA A 126 -0.65 -12.01 5.76
CA ALA A 126 0.09 -13.12 6.31
C ALA A 126 -0.79 -13.89 7.30
N ALA A 127 -0.64 -15.21 7.35
CA ALA A 127 -1.53 -16.08 8.14
C ALA A 127 -0.99 -16.48 9.51
N VAL A 128 0.32 -16.73 9.59
CA VAL A 128 0.96 -17.32 10.78
C VAL A 128 2.29 -16.60 11.02
N PRO A 129 2.35 -15.67 12.00
CA PRO A 129 1.21 -15.05 12.69
C PRO A 129 0.33 -14.20 11.76
N ILE A 130 -0.92 -13.93 12.17
CA ILE A 130 -1.84 -13.10 11.39
C ILE A 130 -1.34 -11.67 11.36
N CYS A 131 -1.10 -11.15 10.15
CA CYS A 131 -0.83 -9.74 9.89
C CYS A 131 -1.49 -9.38 8.55
N ARG A 132 -2.61 -8.68 8.59
CA ARG A 132 -3.44 -8.41 7.39
C ARG A 132 -3.86 -6.97 7.33
N LEU A 133 -4.03 -6.47 6.11
CA LEU A 133 -4.72 -5.22 5.83
C LEU A 133 -5.92 -5.53 4.93
N ALA A 134 -7.08 -5.03 5.30
CA ALA A 134 -8.31 -5.26 4.56
C ALA A 134 -9.14 -3.98 4.46
N TYR A 135 -9.78 -3.79 3.31
CA TYR A 135 -10.91 -2.90 3.19
C TYR A 135 -12.14 -3.59 3.76
N ARG A 136 -12.90 -2.84 4.57
CA ARG A 136 -14.13 -3.33 5.19
C ARG A 136 -15.30 -2.43 4.82
N TYR A 137 -16.42 -3.06 4.51
CA TYR A 137 -17.72 -2.40 4.39
C TYR A 137 -18.72 -3.20 5.21
N THR A 138 -19.13 -2.68 6.36
CA THR A 138 -20.09 -3.36 7.24
C THR A 138 -21.19 -2.38 7.61
N ASN A 139 -22.46 -2.76 7.36
CA ASN A 139 -23.64 -1.96 7.73
C ASN A 139 -23.57 -0.48 7.28
N GLY A 140 -23.04 -0.22 6.08
CA GLY A 140 -22.90 1.13 5.53
C GLY A 140 -21.63 1.88 5.95
N ALA A 141 -20.89 1.40 6.95
CA ALA A 141 -19.62 1.99 7.38
C ALA A 141 -18.45 1.41 6.59
N LYS A 142 -17.56 2.29 6.11
CA LYS A 142 -16.35 1.94 5.36
C LYS A 142 -15.12 2.24 6.23
N TYR A 143 -14.17 1.32 6.26
CA TYR A 143 -12.91 1.51 7.00
C TYR A 143 -11.79 0.62 6.47
N TRP A 144 -10.55 1.00 6.78
CA TRP A 144 -9.40 0.11 6.65
C TRP A 144 -9.15 -0.59 7.97
N ARG A 145 -8.99 -1.90 7.92
CA ARG A 145 -8.62 -2.73 9.07
C ARG A 145 -7.22 -3.26 8.90
N HIS A 146 -6.33 -2.91 9.82
CA HIS A 146 -5.15 -3.72 10.07
C HIS A 146 -5.47 -4.75 11.15
N GLN A 147 -5.23 -6.03 10.87
CA GLN A 147 -5.36 -7.11 11.84
C GLN A 147 -3.97 -7.62 12.20
N ASN A 148 -3.62 -7.58 13.49
CA ASN A 148 -2.43 -8.20 14.04
C ASN A 148 -2.84 -9.21 15.11
N LEU A 149 -2.58 -10.50 14.86
CA LEU A 149 -3.09 -11.60 15.68
C LEU A 149 -4.62 -11.50 15.85
N THR A 150 -5.08 -11.30 17.09
CA THR A 150 -6.50 -11.16 17.45
C THR A 150 -6.95 -9.70 17.52
N GLN A 151 -6.05 -8.73 17.37
CA GLN A 151 -6.36 -7.30 17.46
C GLN A 151 -6.67 -6.70 16.09
N ASN A 152 -7.64 -5.80 16.06
CA ASN A 152 -7.99 -5.01 14.89
C ASN A 152 -7.71 -3.52 15.15
N ILE A 153 -7.17 -2.84 14.14
CA ILE A 153 -6.99 -1.40 14.07
C ILE A 153 -7.90 -0.92 12.95
N ASP A 154 -9.06 -0.40 13.32
CA ASP A 154 -10.06 0.07 12.37
C ASP A 154 -9.94 1.58 12.20
N THR A 155 -9.51 2.03 11.02
CA THR A 155 -9.40 3.45 10.68
C THR A 155 -10.55 3.83 9.73
N PRO A 156 -11.46 4.72 10.15
CA PRO A 156 -12.65 5.05 9.37
C PRO A 156 -12.29 5.74 8.05
N LEU A 157 -13.05 5.43 7.01
CA LEU A 157 -13.04 6.17 5.76
C LEU A 157 -14.15 7.23 5.79
N PRO A 158 -13.98 8.35 5.06
CA PRO A 158 -15.02 9.37 4.97
C PRO A 158 -16.24 8.82 4.22
N ALA A 159 -17.42 9.40 4.50
CA ALA A 159 -18.69 8.91 3.93
C ALA A 159 -18.72 8.98 2.39
N ASP A 160 -18.07 10.00 1.82
CA ASP A 160 -17.92 10.27 0.39
C ASP A 160 -16.72 9.53 -0.26
N PHE A 161 -16.15 8.52 0.43
CA PHE A 161 -15.03 7.74 -0.09
C PHE A 161 -15.30 7.20 -1.50
N SER A 162 -14.47 7.65 -2.45
CA SER A 162 -14.58 7.42 -3.90
C SER A 162 -13.88 6.15 -4.39
N GLY A 163 -13.32 5.34 -3.49
CA GLY A 163 -12.67 4.08 -3.81
C GLY A 163 -11.14 4.11 -3.77
N ARG A 164 -10.48 5.29 -3.81
CA ARG A 164 -9.02 5.41 -3.76
C ARG A 164 -8.51 5.87 -2.39
N CYS A 165 -7.55 5.15 -1.82
CA CYS A 165 -6.93 5.48 -0.54
C CYS A 165 -5.44 5.16 -0.54
N GLY A 166 -4.63 6.07 -0.02
CA GLY A 166 -3.28 5.78 0.44
C GLY A 166 -3.33 5.31 1.88
N VAL A 167 -2.63 4.22 2.17
CA VAL A 167 -2.59 3.61 3.50
C VAL A 167 -1.13 3.50 3.94
N VAL A 168 -0.81 4.00 5.13
CA VAL A 168 0.52 3.87 5.74
C VAL A 168 0.38 3.27 7.14
N LEU A 169 0.87 2.05 7.33
CA LEU A 169 1.00 1.41 8.64
C LEU A 169 2.38 1.71 9.20
N VAL A 170 2.45 2.26 10.41
CA VAL A 170 3.69 2.49 11.16
C VAL A 170 3.65 1.67 12.44
N VAL A 171 4.63 0.79 12.61
CA VAL A 171 4.85 0.00 13.82
C VAL A 171 6.14 0.50 14.48
N ASN A 172 6.06 0.81 15.77
CA ASN A 172 7.19 1.23 16.59
C ASN A 172 7.08 0.60 17.99
N GLY A 173 7.90 -0.42 18.23
CA GLY A 173 7.82 -1.27 19.42
C GLY A 173 6.46 -1.94 19.49
N THR A 174 5.70 -1.62 20.54
CA THR A 174 4.34 -2.12 20.76
C THR A 174 3.26 -1.17 20.25
N SER A 175 3.60 -0.06 19.60
CA SER A 175 2.61 0.85 19.01
C SER A 175 2.44 0.55 17.53
N ALA A 176 1.19 0.45 17.07
CA ALA A 176 0.87 0.39 15.65
C ALA A 176 -0.15 1.49 15.31
N THR A 177 0.15 2.27 14.29
CA THR A 177 -0.72 3.32 13.78
C THR A 177 -1.00 3.11 12.31
N LEU A 178 -2.28 3.09 11.95
CA LEU A 178 -2.73 3.07 10.56
C LEU A 178 -3.14 4.49 10.17
N HIS A 179 -2.46 5.06 9.18
CA HIS A 179 -2.70 6.40 8.64
C HIS A 179 -3.30 6.30 7.25
N LEU A 180 -4.28 7.14 6.94
CA LEU A 180 -4.93 7.22 5.64
C LEU A 180 -4.63 8.56 4.97
N SER A 181 -4.49 8.57 3.65
CA SER A 181 -4.35 9.81 2.86
C SER A 181 -5.59 10.71 2.93
N THR A 182 -6.71 10.19 3.42
CA THR A 182 -7.93 10.95 3.73
C THR A 182 -7.84 11.77 5.02
N GLY A 183 -6.72 11.68 5.74
CA GLY A 183 -6.45 12.41 6.99
C GLY A 183 -6.83 11.65 8.27
N SER A 184 -7.48 10.50 8.17
CA SER A 184 -7.83 9.67 9.32
C SER A 184 -6.62 8.87 9.82
N SER A 185 -6.53 8.63 11.12
CA SER A 185 -5.49 7.78 11.71
C SER A 185 -6.00 7.09 12.97
N THR A 186 -5.55 5.85 13.21
CA THR A 186 -5.90 5.10 14.41
C THR A 186 -4.67 4.38 14.96
N THR A 187 -4.43 4.54 16.27
CA THR A 187 -3.31 3.92 16.99
C THR A 187 -3.82 2.90 17.99
N VAL A 188 -3.13 1.76 18.10
CA VAL A 188 -3.34 0.79 19.18
C VAL A 188 -2.01 0.35 19.78
N VAL A 189 -2.10 -0.20 21.00
CA VAL A 189 -1.01 -0.97 21.60
C VAL A 189 -1.17 -2.44 21.22
N LEU A 190 -0.13 -3.01 20.60
CA LEU A 190 -0.04 -4.40 20.22
C LEU A 190 0.13 -5.30 21.45
N THR A 191 -0.60 -6.41 21.51
CA THR A 191 -0.52 -7.43 22.57
C THR A 191 0.58 -8.46 22.33
N GLY A 192 1.42 -8.26 21.30
CA GLY A 192 2.53 -9.13 20.96
C GLY A 192 3.49 -8.48 19.97
N ALA A 193 4.61 -9.15 19.71
CA ALA A 193 5.58 -8.70 18.72
C ALA A 193 4.93 -8.63 17.33
N PHE A 194 5.24 -7.58 16.58
CA PHE A 194 4.85 -7.49 15.18
C PHE A 194 5.68 -8.48 14.36
N THR A 195 5.03 -9.21 13.45
CA THR A 195 5.71 -10.15 12.56
C THR A 195 4.96 -10.26 11.24
N LEU A 196 5.69 -10.08 10.15
CA LEU A 196 5.21 -10.29 8.78
C LEU A 196 5.99 -11.46 8.16
N ALA A 197 5.65 -12.67 8.59
CA ALA A 197 6.40 -13.89 8.24
C ALA A 197 6.26 -14.29 6.76
N THR A 198 5.16 -13.88 6.13
CA THR A 198 4.94 -13.98 4.68
C THR A 198 4.32 -12.68 4.20
N LEU A 199 4.33 -12.44 2.90
CA LEU A 199 3.64 -11.29 2.33
C LEU A 199 2.94 -11.71 1.04
N ALA A 200 1.60 -11.66 1.07
CA ALA A 200 0.78 -11.68 -0.13
C ALA A 200 0.11 -10.32 -0.32
N LEU A 201 0.13 -9.82 -1.55
CA LEU A 201 -0.57 -8.63 -2.00
C LEU A 201 -1.82 -9.06 -2.78
N GLY A 202 -2.96 -8.48 -2.45
CA GLY A 202 -4.27 -8.81 -3.01
C GLY A 202 -4.94 -10.06 -2.41
N ALA A 203 -4.37 -10.68 -1.37
CA ALA A 203 -4.90 -11.88 -0.72
C ALA A 203 -4.68 -11.86 0.80
N ALA A 204 -5.43 -12.70 1.52
CA ALA A 204 -5.34 -12.82 2.98
C ALA A 204 -4.01 -13.40 3.49
N GLN A 205 -3.29 -14.12 2.62
CA GLN A 205 -2.03 -14.82 2.90
C GLN A 205 -1.48 -15.44 1.60
N ALA A 206 -0.22 -15.88 1.65
CA ALA A 206 0.40 -16.65 0.57
C ALA A 206 -0.38 -17.93 0.24
N ALA A 207 -0.29 -18.36 -1.02
CA ALA A 207 -0.97 -19.50 -1.63
C ALA A 207 -2.52 -19.46 -1.66
N GLN A 208 -3.16 -18.40 -1.17
CA GLN A 208 -4.62 -18.22 -1.28
C GLN A 208 -5.01 -17.47 -2.57
N PRO A 209 -6.25 -17.65 -3.06
CA PRO A 209 -6.80 -16.83 -4.14
C PRO A 209 -6.79 -15.34 -3.78
N GLY A 210 -6.69 -14.49 -4.81
CA GLY A 210 -6.86 -13.06 -4.64
C GLY A 210 -8.30 -12.70 -4.25
N ASP A 211 -8.43 -11.68 -3.40
CA ASP A 211 -9.68 -11.22 -2.80
C ASP A 211 -9.88 -9.70 -2.94
N LEU A 212 -8.94 -8.98 -3.56
CA LEU A 212 -9.06 -7.53 -3.77
C LEU A 212 -9.81 -7.18 -5.07
N PRO A 213 -11.06 -6.68 -5.01
CA PRO A 213 -11.75 -6.10 -6.17
C PRO A 213 -11.20 -4.70 -6.44
N GLY A 214 -10.13 -4.63 -7.21
CA GLY A 214 -9.51 -3.35 -7.53
C GLY A 214 -8.06 -3.46 -7.95
N SER A 215 -7.28 -2.44 -7.58
CA SER A 215 -5.88 -2.31 -8.00
C SER A 215 -4.98 -1.75 -6.90
N VAL A 216 -3.69 -2.09 -7.00
CA VAL A 216 -2.62 -1.54 -6.17
C VAL A 216 -1.72 -0.67 -7.03
N GLY A 217 -1.43 0.54 -6.56
CA GLY A 217 -0.46 1.45 -7.15
C GLY A 217 0.91 1.30 -6.50
N ASN A 218 1.51 2.42 -6.11
CA ASN A 218 2.75 2.45 -5.34
C ASN A 218 2.67 1.60 -4.07
N PHE A 219 3.73 0.83 -3.78
CA PHE A 219 3.86 -0.02 -2.60
C PHE A 219 5.29 0.03 -2.06
N GLY A 220 5.48 0.14 -0.75
CA GLY A 220 6.81 0.17 -0.16
C GLY A 220 6.83 -0.30 1.28
N ILE A 221 8.00 -0.79 1.70
CA ILE A 221 8.23 -1.30 3.05
C ILE A 221 9.59 -0.81 3.55
N TRP A 222 9.64 -0.35 4.80
CA TRP A 222 10.86 0.10 5.48
C TRP A 222 11.01 -0.63 6.81
N ASN A 223 12.22 -1.08 7.13
CA ASN A 223 12.54 -1.76 8.39
C ASN A 223 12.78 -0.77 9.53
N ARG A 224 11.87 0.19 9.67
CA ARG A 224 11.91 1.25 10.68
C ARG A 224 10.53 1.86 10.85
N ALA A 225 10.35 2.58 11.96
CA ALA A 225 9.29 3.56 12.10
C ALA A 225 9.76 4.87 11.43
N VAL A 226 8.96 5.39 10.51
CA VAL A 226 9.22 6.67 9.87
C VAL A 226 8.95 7.84 10.81
N SER A 227 9.70 8.93 10.63
CA SER A 227 9.44 10.22 11.27
C SER A 227 8.17 10.89 10.69
N SER A 228 7.68 11.94 11.35
CA SER A 228 6.48 12.66 10.88
C SER A 228 6.65 13.28 9.48
N ALA A 229 7.86 13.74 9.13
CA ALA A 229 8.13 14.30 7.81
C ALA A 229 8.16 13.23 6.71
N GLU A 230 8.76 12.08 7.02
CA GLU A 230 8.77 10.91 6.15
C GLU A 230 7.34 10.35 5.99
N LEU A 231 6.55 10.29 7.06
CA LEU A 231 5.14 9.90 7.00
C LEU A 231 4.33 10.83 6.07
N ALA A 232 4.51 12.14 6.18
CA ALA A 232 3.85 13.09 5.29
C ALA A 232 4.25 12.87 3.81
N THR A 233 5.53 12.58 3.57
CA THR A 233 6.05 12.21 2.24
C THR A 233 5.38 10.93 1.72
N LEU A 234 5.30 9.89 2.55
CA LEU A 234 4.66 8.62 2.18
C LEU A 234 3.16 8.79 1.91
N LEU A 235 2.44 9.53 2.76
CA LEU A 235 1.01 9.79 2.56
C LEU A 235 0.74 10.54 1.25
N ALA A 236 1.60 11.48 0.87
CA ALA A 236 1.51 12.16 -0.43
C ALA A 236 1.85 11.23 -1.60
N TRP A 237 2.82 10.34 -1.42
CA TRP A 237 3.26 9.38 -2.43
C TRP A 237 2.20 8.30 -2.73
N VAL A 238 1.44 7.89 -1.72
CA VAL A 238 0.40 6.86 -1.86
C VAL A 238 -1.02 7.41 -1.98
N ALA A 239 -1.21 8.73 -2.04
CA ALA A 239 -2.53 9.35 -2.22
C ALA A 239 -3.24 8.91 -3.50
#